data_AF-M5RDK3-F1
#
_entry.id   AF-M5RDK3-F1
#
_cell.length_a   1.000
_cell.length_b   1.000
_cell.length_c   1.000
_cell.angle_alpha   90.00
_cell.angle_beta   90.00
_cell.angle_gamma   90.00
#
_symmetry.space_group_name_H-M   'P 1'
#
loop_
_entity.id
_entity.type
_entity.pdbx_description
1 polymer ?
#
loop_
_entity_poly.entity_id
_entity_poly.type
_entity_poly.pdbx_seq_one_letter_code
_entity_poly.pdbx_strand_id
1 'polypeptide(L)'
;MATILRDNVDSPAIIIGGVEDHIHALFLLSRNFAMKDVVQQAKTETSKWVKRQATSLSQFSWQGGYGAFSVSESNIAEVKAYIANQEMHHRNMTFKEEFRELCRRHGITIDERYVWD
;
A
#
# COMPACT_ATOMS: atom_id res chain seq x y z
N MET A 1 -0.38 -3.79 10.50
CA MET A 1 0.39 -4.11 9.27
C MET A 1 1.89 -4.20 9.52
N ALA A 2 2.52 -3.23 10.21
CA ALA A 2 3.98 -3.25 10.44
C ALA A 2 4.53 -4.55 11.06
N THR A 3 3.83 -5.15 12.03
CA THR A 3 4.20 -6.44 12.62
C THR A 3 4.13 -7.58 11.62
N ILE A 4 3.08 -7.64 10.78
CA ILE A 4 2.94 -8.65 9.72
C ILE A 4 4.13 -8.55 8.74
N LEU A 5 4.49 -7.34 8.33
CA LEU A 5 5.60 -7.14 7.40
C LEU A 5 6.93 -7.59 7.99
N ARG A 6 7.19 -7.27 9.26
CA ARG A 6 8.43 -7.67 9.95
C ARG A 6 8.49 -9.17 10.26
N ASP A 7 7.42 -9.72 10.84
CA ASP A 7 7.46 -11.04 11.49
C ASP A 7 7.08 -12.18 10.53
N ASN A 8 6.35 -11.89 9.44
CA ASN A 8 5.88 -12.93 8.52
C ASN A 8 6.64 -12.95 7.19
N VAL A 9 7.23 -11.82 6.78
CA VAL A 9 7.88 -11.66 5.46
C VAL A 9 9.20 -10.88 5.52
N ASP A 10 9.81 -10.78 6.70
CA ASP A 10 11.13 -10.17 6.94
C ASP A 10 11.32 -8.76 6.33
N SER A 11 10.25 -8.00 6.16
CA SER A 11 10.22 -6.77 5.39
C SER A 11 9.86 -5.56 6.27
N PRO A 12 10.74 -5.13 7.19
CA PRO A 12 10.40 -4.14 8.20
C PRO A 12 9.93 -2.81 7.60
N ALA A 13 8.82 -2.29 8.13
CA ALA A 13 8.26 -1.02 7.71
C ALA A 13 9.09 0.16 8.20
N ILE A 14 9.29 1.15 7.32
CA ILE A 14 9.86 2.46 7.65
C ILE A 14 8.73 3.42 8.05
N ILE A 15 7.66 3.45 7.27
CA ILE A 15 6.43 4.18 7.59
C ILE A 15 5.25 3.52 6.88
N ILE A 16 4.10 3.52 7.55
CA ILE A 16 2.82 3.14 6.97
C ILE A 16 1.84 4.27 7.29
N GLY A 17 1.15 4.76 6.28
CA GLY A 17 0.12 5.78 6.38
C GLY A 17 -0.96 5.52 5.34
N GLY A 18 -1.99 6.35 5.32
CA GLY A 18 -3.09 6.17 4.39
C GLY A 18 -4.29 6.99 4.82
N VAL A 19 -5.39 6.77 4.11
CA VAL A 19 -6.69 7.39 4.36
C VAL A 19 -7.76 6.30 4.39
N GLU A 20 -9.03 6.67 4.38
CA GLU A 20 -10.15 5.73 4.58
C GLU A 20 -10.23 4.59 3.54
N ASP A 21 -9.78 4.83 2.31
CA ASP A 21 -9.98 3.91 1.18
C ASP A 21 -8.70 3.21 0.68
N HIS A 22 -7.51 3.65 1.10
CA HIS A 22 -6.24 3.00 0.74
C HIS A 22 -5.10 3.33 1.71
N ILE A 23 -3.99 2.60 1.55
CA ILE A 23 -2.79 2.74 2.37
C ILE A 23 -1.54 2.84 1.50
N HIS A 24 -0.53 3.53 2.02
CA HIS A 24 0.83 3.55 1.51
C HIS A 24 1.78 2.97 2.55
N ALA A 25 2.68 2.09 2.12
CA ALA A 25 3.69 1.48 2.97
C ALA A 25 5.07 1.61 2.32
N LEU A 26 5.98 2.30 3.01
CA LEU A 26 7.41 2.30 2.68
C LEU A 26 8.10 1.33 3.64
N PHE A 27 8.80 0.34 3.08
CA PHE A 27 9.42 -0.74 3.84
C PHE A 27 10.66 -1.27 3.12
N LEU A 28 11.51 -1.97 3.85
CA LEU A 28 12.65 -2.70 3.29
C LEU A 28 12.15 -4.05 2.77
N LEU A 29 12.31 -4.34 1.48
CA LEU A 29 11.93 -5.64 0.93
C LEU A 29 12.99 -6.70 1.27
N SER A 30 12.55 -7.80 1.88
CA SER A 30 13.40 -8.96 2.13
C SER A 30 13.88 -9.62 0.82
N ARG A 31 15.10 -10.14 0.84
CA ARG A 31 15.63 -11.02 -0.22
C ARG A 31 15.02 -12.43 -0.23
N ASN A 32 14.27 -12.79 0.81
CA ASN A 32 13.69 -14.12 0.97
C ASN A 32 12.29 -14.25 0.34
N PHE A 33 11.63 -13.12 0.05
CA PHE A 33 10.23 -13.07 -0.38
C PHE A 33 10.09 -12.20 -1.63
N ALA A 34 9.25 -12.62 -2.57
CA ALA A 34 8.88 -11.75 -3.69
C ALA A 34 7.87 -10.70 -3.22
N MET A 35 7.77 -9.59 -3.97
CA MET A 35 6.81 -8.52 -3.66
C MET A 35 5.37 -9.02 -3.56
N LYS A 36 4.98 -9.98 -4.42
CA LYS A 36 3.65 -10.59 -4.38
C LYS A 36 3.37 -11.30 -3.04
N ASP A 37 4.38 -11.91 -2.42
CA ASP A 37 4.24 -12.68 -1.19
C ASP A 37 4.02 -11.72 -0.01
N VAL A 38 4.77 -10.61 0.01
CA VAL A 38 4.60 -9.52 0.99
C VAL A 38 3.19 -8.95 0.94
N VAL A 39 2.70 -8.60 -0.26
CA VAL A 39 1.36 -8.03 -0.42
C VAL A 39 0.28 -9.05 -0.08
N GLN A 40 0.43 -10.30 -0.53
CA GLN A 40 -0.52 -11.37 -0.21
C GLN A 40 -0.64 -11.56 1.31
N GLN A 41 0.48 -11.61 2.02
CA GLN A 41 0.49 -11.81 3.46
C GLN A 41 -0.09 -10.60 4.20
N ALA A 42 0.30 -9.39 3.81
CA ALA A 42 -0.22 -8.16 4.38
C ALA A 42 -1.73 -8.05 4.22
N LYS A 43 -2.25 -8.27 3.00
CA LYS A 43 -3.70 -8.25 2.72
C LYS A 43 -4.45 -9.34 3.49
N THR A 44 -3.95 -10.57 3.46
CA THR A 44 -4.61 -11.73 4.09
C THR A 44 -4.76 -11.55 5.60
N GLU A 45 -3.67 -11.23 6.30
CA GLU A 45 -3.70 -11.12 7.75
C GLU A 45 -4.45 -9.89 8.24
N THR A 46 -4.35 -8.76 7.52
CA THR A 46 -5.16 -7.58 7.86
C THR A 46 -6.64 -7.79 7.56
N SER A 47 -7.03 -8.43 6.45
CA SER A 47 -8.43 -8.78 6.21
C SER A 47 -9.01 -9.68 7.30
N LYS A 48 -8.28 -10.72 7.72
CA LYS A 48 -8.69 -11.58 8.85
C LYS A 48 -8.85 -10.76 10.13
N TRP A 49 -7.92 -9.85 10.41
CA TRP A 49 -7.98 -9.01 11.61
C TRP A 49 -9.16 -8.03 11.57
N VAL A 50 -9.37 -7.31 10.47
CA VAL A 50 -10.46 -6.32 10.30
C VAL A 50 -11.83 -6.99 10.42
N LYS A 51 -12.03 -8.13 9.75
CA LYS A 51 -13.31 -8.88 9.81
C LYS A 51 -13.68 -9.36 11.21
N ARG A 52 -12.71 -9.49 12.12
CA ARG A 52 -12.94 -9.88 13.52
C ARG A 52 -13.26 -8.69 14.44
N GLN A 53 -13.12 -7.45 13.98
CA GLN A 53 -13.35 -6.27 14.82
C GLN A 53 -14.85 -6.00 15.02
N ALA A 54 -15.67 -6.22 13.98
CA ALA A 54 -17.12 -6.04 14.06
C ALA A 54 -17.83 -6.83 12.95
N THR A 55 -19.08 -7.26 13.20
CA THR A 55 -19.91 -7.96 12.20
C THR A 55 -20.14 -7.12 10.94
N SER A 56 -20.25 -5.79 11.10
CA SER A 56 -20.37 -4.84 9.98
C SER A 56 -19.16 -4.85 9.05
N LEU A 57 -18.00 -5.32 9.51
CA LEU A 57 -16.76 -5.41 8.74
C LEU A 57 -16.53 -6.80 8.14
N SER A 58 -17.48 -7.74 8.28
CA SER A 58 -17.35 -9.12 7.76
C SER A 58 -17.11 -9.19 6.24
N GLN A 59 -17.63 -8.22 5.50
CA GLN A 59 -17.48 -8.10 4.05
C GLN A 59 -16.25 -7.27 3.63
N PHE A 60 -15.43 -6.81 4.57
CA PHE A 60 -14.21 -6.06 4.24
C PHE A 60 -13.33 -6.87 3.28
N SER A 61 -12.84 -6.23 2.23
CA SER A 61 -11.87 -6.81 1.31
C SER A 61 -10.95 -5.73 0.77
N TRP A 62 -9.72 -6.12 0.47
CA TRP A 62 -8.82 -5.30 -0.31
C TRP A 62 -9.14 -5.47 -1.79
N GLN A 63 -8.91 -4.42 -2.59
CA GLN A 63 -8.87 -4.52 -4.06
C GLN A 63 -7.97 -5.67 -4.53
N GLY A 64 -8.23 -6.23 -5.72
CA GLY A 64 -7.43 -7.32 -6.27
C GLY A 64 -5.98 -6.88 -6.51
N GLY A 65 -5.81 -5.70 -7.10
CA GLY A 65 -4.51 -5.13 -7.49
C GLY A 65 -3.66 -4.53 -6.37
N TYR A 66 -2.42 -4.16 -6.71
CA TYR A 66 -1.54 -3.34 -5.86
C TYR A 66 -0.54 -2.55 -6.72
N GLY A 67 -0.12 -1.39 -6.24
CA GLY A 67 1.02 -0.64 -6.78
C GLY A 67 2.29 -0.94 -5.99
N ALA A 68 3.41 -1.13 -6.69
CA ALA A 68 4.72 -1.27 -6.05
C ALA A 68 5.77 -0.51 -6.85
N PHE A 69 6.48 0.40 -6.17
CA PHE A 69 7.44 1.30 -6.78
C PHE A 69 8.73 1.27 -5.94
N SER A 70 9.87 0.99 -6.59
CA SER A 70 11.17 1.03 -5.91
C SER A 70 11.58 2.47 -5.60
N VAL A 71 12.11 2.69 -4.41
CA VAL A 71 12.55 4.01 -3.91
C VAL A 71 14.05 3.98 -3.67
N SER A 72 14.76 4.98 -4.22
CA SER A 72 16.18 5.20 -3.90
C SER A 72 16.33 5.64 -2.45
N GLU A 73 17.38 5.18 -1.75
CA GLU A 73 17.71 5.58 -0.38
C GLU A 73 17.73 7.11 -0.21
N SER A 74 18.26 7.83 -1.21
CA SER A 74 18.32 9.30 -1.24
C SER A 74 16.95 9.98 -1.17
N ASN A 75 15.89 9.27 -1.54
CA ASN A 75 14.53 9.80 -1.62
C ASN A 75 13.66 9.37 -0.43
N ILE A 76 14.20 8.60 0.53
CA ILE A 76 13.42 8.09 1.67
C ILE A 76 12.79 9.23 2.47
N ALA A 77 13.52 10.32 2.71
CA ALA A 77 13.00 11.45 3.48
C ALA A 77 11.76 12.07 2.82
N GLU A 78 11.81 12.26 1.50
CA GLU A 78 10.70 12.80 0.71
C GLU A 78 9.49 11.85 0.72
N VAL A 79 9.71 10.55 0.48
CA VAL A 79 8.63 9.55 0.48
C VAL A 79 8.02 9.38 1.87
N LYS A 80 8.80 9.46 2.94
CA LYS A 80 8.27 9.46 4.31
C LYS A 80 7.36 10.66 4.56
N ALA A 81 7.80 11.86 4.15
CA ALA A 81 6.99 13.07 4.27
C ALA A 81 5.69 12.95 3.43
N TYR A 82 5.77 12.40 2.23
CA TYR A 82 4.59 12.15 1.40
C TYR A 82 3.58 11.23 2.10
N ILE A 83 4.01 10.08 2.61
CA ILE A 83 3.14 9.11 3.30
C ILE A 83 2.53 9.71 4.58
N ALA A 84 3.31 10.49 5.33
CA ALA A 84 2.84 11.13 6.56
C ALA A 84 1.76 12.21 6.33
N ASN A 85 1.70 12.80 5.14
CA ASN A 85 0.79 13.90 4.80
C ASN A 85 -0.38 13.47 3.91
N GLN A 86 -0.63 12.17 3.78
CA GLN A 86 -1.67 11.60 2.92
C GLN A 86 -3.08 12.14 3.22
N GLU A 87 -3.44 12.33 4.49
CA GLU A 87 -4.73 12.95 4.86
C GLU A 87 -4.91 14.36 4.30
N MET A 88 -3.83 15.16 4.23
CA MET A 88 -3.89 16.50 3.64
C MET A 88 -3.93 16.42 2.11
N HIS A 89 -3.14 15.52 1.52
CA HIS A 89 -3.08 15.29 0.08
C HIS A 89 -4.46 14.92 -0.49
N HIS A 90 -5.16 14.00 0.18
CA HIS A 90 -6.47 13.51 -0.24
C HIS A 90 -7.64 14.47 -0.01
N ARG A 91 -7.39 15.68 0.53
CA ARG A 91 -8.39 16.76 0.51
C ARG A 91 -8.65 17.28 -0.91
N ASN A 92 -7.68 17.12 -1.81
CA ASN A 92 -7.73 17.68 -3.16
C ASN A 92 -7.41 16.67 -4.28
N MET A 93 -7.13 15.41 -3.94
CA MET A 93 -6.74 14.38 -4.90
C MET A 93 -7.36 13.06 -4.51
N THR A 94 -7.99 12.37 -5.46
CA THR A 94 -8.56 11.04 -5.23
C THR A 94 -7.48 9.95 -5.38
N PHE A 95 -7.72 8.78 -4.78
CA PHE A 95 -6.85 7.61 -4.99
C PHE A 95 -6.60 7.31 -6.48
N LYS A 96 -7.63 7.38 -7.34
CA LYS A 96 -7.48 7.08 -8.77
C LYS A 96 -6.58 8.09 -9.48
N GLU A 97 -6.69 9.37 -9.14
CA GLU A 97 -5.80 10.41 -9.68
C GLU A 97 -4.36 10.20 -9.19
N GLU A 98 -4.18 9.90 -7.90
CA GLU A 98 -2.86 9.65 -7.31
C GLU A 98 -2.20 8.44 -7.98
N PHE A 99 -2.92 7.33 -8.12
CA PHE A 99 -2.42 6.12 -8.74
C PHE A 99 -2.05 6.33 -10.22
N ARG A 100 -2.84 7.10 -10.96
CA ARG A 100 -2.51 7.51 -12.33
C ARG A 100 -1.21 8.30 -12.40
N GLU A 101 -1.05 9.28 -11.51
CA GLU A 101 0.15 10.12 -11.48
C GLU A 101 1.39 9.31 -11.12
N LEU A 102 1.29 8.39 -10.15
CA LEU A 102 2.37 7.45 -9.83
C LEU A 102 2.73 6.60 -11.06
N CYS A 103 1.76 5.97 -11.71
CA CYS A 103 2.01 5.18 -12.92
C CYS A 103 2.66 6.01 -14.03
N ARG A 104 2.16 7.23 -14.27
CA ARG A 104 2.70 8.16 -15.27
C ARG A 104 4.15 8.53 -14.98
N ARG A 105 4.48 8.89 -13.74
CA ARG A 105 5.86 9.22 -13.31
C ARG A 105 6.83 8.05 -13.48
N HIS A 106 6.32 6.83 -13.37
CA HIS A 106 7.10 5.60 -13.54
C HIS A 106 7.03 5.01 -14.97
N GLY A 107 6.39 5.70 -15.92
CA GLY A 107 6.28 5.24 -17.31
C GLY A 107 5.42 3.99 -17.49
N ILE A 108 4.51 3.70 -16.56
CA ILE A 108 3.60 2.56 -16.59
C ILE A 108 2.31 2.96 -17.29
N THR A 109 1.99 2.28 -18.39
CA THR A 109 0.68 2.39 -19.04
C THR A 109 -0.33 1.53 -18.30
N ILE A 110 -1.44 2.14 -17.86
CA ILE A 110 -2.56 1.45 -17.22
C ILE A 110 -3.72 1.27 -18.20
N ASP A 111 -4.37 0.12 -18.14
CA ASP A 111 -5.65 -0.10 -18.81
C ASP A 111 -6.78 0.21 -17.82
N GLU A 112 -7.42 1.36 -18.01
CA GLU A 112 -8.51 1.89 -17.17
C GLU A 112 -9.70 0.92 -17.04
N ARG A 113 -9.81 -0.09 -17.91
CA ARG A 113 -10.87 -1.10 -17.86
C ARG A 113 -10.64 -2.17 -16.81
N TYR A 114 -9.40 -2.39 -16.38
CA TYR A 114 -9.02 -3.53 -15.52
C TYR A 114 -8.25 -3.15 -14.26
N VAL A 115 -7.80 -1.89 -14.15
CA VAL A 115 -6.90 -1.46 -13.06
C VAL A 115 -7.63 -1.11 -11.75
N TRP A 116 -8.96 -1.12 -11.75
CA TRP A 116 -9.80 -0.68 -10.63
C TRP A 116 -10.53 -1.82 -9.90
N ASP A 117 -10.26 -3.07 -10.29
CA ASP A 117 -10.88 -4.29 -9.73
C ASP A 117 -10.16 -4.83 -8.47
#